data_AF-A0A2W0B728-F1
#
_entry.id   AF-A0A2W0B728-F1
#
_cell.length_a   1.000
_cell.length_b   1.000
_cell.length_c   1.000
_cell.angle_alpha   90.00
_cell.angle_beta   90.00
_cell.angle_gamma   90.00
#
_symmetry.space_group_name_H-M   'P 1'
#
loop_
_entity.id
_entity.type
_entity.pdbx_description
1 polymer ?
#
loop_
_entity_poly.entity_id
_entity_poly.type
_entity_poly.pdbx_seq_one_letter_code
_entity_poly.pdbx_strand_id
1 'polypeptide(L)'
;MRSLSSRPLGQLSANSRPIIFNSKLPEDQSNATIEKAQTTITKYKHYLNRWALPCWHRTAALAVHPFEVESWLKEIEQEHHLKTTTLAEIRKVMNLVYRHGQRCGFLPRTDDGNPMQFVRVPVDPGSRNGSAPANAA
;
A
#
# COMPACT_ATOMS: atom_id res chain seq x y z
N MET A 1 66.11 -20.93 36.09
CA MET A 1 65.81 -22.29 35.57
C MET A 1 64.32 -22.57 35.73
N ARG A 2 63.71 -23.17 34.70
CA ARG A 2 62.27 -23.55 34.53
C ARG A 2 61.35 -22.38 34.16
N SER A 3 60.42 -22.48 33.22
CA SER A 3 60.19 -23.34 32.05
C SER A 3 59.01 -22.68 31.33
N LEU A 4 59.06 -22.63 30.00
CA LEU A 4 57.97 -22.17 29.14
C LEU A 4 56.71 -23.03 29.37
N SER A 5 55.55 -22.40 29.43
CA SER A 5 54.25 -23.04 29.17
C SER A 5 53.38 -22.08 28.38
N SER A 6 53.34 -22.35 27.08
CA SER A 6 52.54 -21.69 26.05
C SER A 6 51.18 -22.39 25.99
N ARG A 7 50.07 -21.66 26.18
CA ARG A 7 48.67 -22.11 25.96
C ARG A 7 47.75 -20.89 25.71
N PRO A 8 46.68 -21.04 24.92
CA PRO A 8 46.62 -20.50 23.56
C PRO A 8 45.62 -19.35 23.40
N LEU A 9 45.68 -18.68 22.23
CA LEU A 9 44.66 -17.76 21.73
C LEU A 9 43.26 -18.38 21.88
N GLY A 10 42.51 -17.84 22.84
CA GLY A 10 41.07 -18.02 22.91
C GLY A 10 40.43 -17.32 21.71
N GLN A 11 40.00 -18.14 20.76
CA GLN A 11 39.08 -17.84 19.66
C GLN A 11 38.10 -16.70 19.98
N LEU A 12 38.28 -15.55 19.34
CA LEU A 12 37.22 -14.57 19.16
C LEU A 12 36.16 -15.25 18.28
N SER A 13 35.06 -15.65 18.92
CA SER A 13 33.88 -16.21 18.26
C SER A 13 33.41 -15.28 17.14
N ALA A 14 33.64 -15.71 15.90
CA ALA A 14 33.21 -15.06 14.66
C ALA A 14 31.70 -15.18 14.43
N ASN A 15 30.90 -14.96 15.49
CA ASN A 15 29.44 -15.02 15.45
C ASN A 15 28.78 -13.72 15.93
N SER A 16 29.46 -12.57 15.79
CA SER A 16 28.72 -11.31 15.64
C SER A 16 28.12 -11.27 14.25
N ARG A 17 26.98 -11.96 14.10
CA ARG A 17 26.04 -11.65 13.02
C ARG A 17 25.79 -10.14 13.09
N PRO A 18 25.93 -9.39 11.98
CA PRO A 18 25.48 -8.01 11.99
C PRO A 18 24.01 -8.05 12.41
N ILE A 19 23.68 -7.34 13.49
CA ILE A 19 22.30 -7.05 13.81
C ILE A 19 21.83 -6.20 12.64
N ILE A 20 21.21 -6.84 11.65
CA ILE A 20 20.32 -6.14 10.75
C ILE A 20 19.21 -5.66 11.68
N PHE A 21 19.32 -4.42 12.12
CA PHE A 21 18.21 -3.66 12.67
C PHE A 21 17.18 -3.56 11.55
N ASN A 22 16.38 -4.61 11.39
CA ASN A 22 15.09 -4.46 10.76
C ASN A 22 14.24 -3.71 11.79
N SER A 23 14.45 -2.40 11.88
CA SER A 23 13.77 -1.50 12.82
C SER A 23 12.33 -1.25 12.38
N LYS A 24 11.57 -2.31 12.14
CA LYS A 24 10.11 -2.26 12.14
C LYS A 24 9.68 -2.94 13.42
N LEU A 25 9.30 -2.13 14.40
CA LEU A 25 8.36 -2.57 15.41
C LEU A 25 7.23 -3.29 14.65
N PRO A 26 6.83 -4.51 15.06
CA PRO A 26 5.74 -5.21 14.41
C PRO A 26 4.55 -4.25 14.37
N GLU A 27 4.01 -4.00 13.18
CA GLU A 27 2.77 -3.23 13.11
C GLU A 27 1.76 -3.89 14.04
N ASP A 28 1.18 -3.12 14.96
CA ASP A 28 0.21 -3.62 15.91
C ASP A 28 -1.01 -4.14 15.14
N GLN A 29 -1.13 -5.47 15.06
CA GLN A 29 -2.20 -6.20 14.40
C GLN A 29 -3.16 -6.83 15.41
N SER A 30 -3.10 -6.45 16.69
CA SER A 30 -3.95 -7.01 17.75
C SER A 30 -5.45 -6.97 17.46
N ASN A 31 -5.90 -5.99 16.65
CA ASN A 31 -7.29 -5.82 16.25
C ASN A 31 -7.64 -6.43 14.87
N ALA A 32 -6.72 -7.15 14.22
CA ALA A 32 -6.94 -7.77 12.92
C ALA A 32 -7.61 -9.14 13.06
N THR A 33 -8.76 -9.35 12.40
CA THR A 33 -9.42 -10.68 12.35
C THR A 33 -8.56 -11.73 11.66
N ILE A 34 -7.78 -11.32 10.66
CA ILE A 34 -6.78 -12.14 9.98
C ILE A 34 -5.55 -11.25 9.81
N GLU A 35 -4.41 -11.72 10.31
CA GLU A 35 -3.14 -11.03 10.14
C GLU A 35 -2.80 -10.87 8.65
N LYS A 36 -2.39 -9.67 8.27
CA LYS A 36 -1.90 -9.41 6.92
C LYS A 36 -0.42 -9.75 6.88
N ALA A 37 -0.01 -10.38 5.78
CA ALA A 37 1.41 -10.56 5.49
C ALA A 37 2.15 -9.21 5.53
N GLN A 38 3.33 -9.20 6.14
CA GLN A 38 4.15 -8.00 6.34
C GLN A 38 4.46 -7.24 5.04
N THR A 39 4.63 -7.99 3.95
CA THR A 39 4.83 -7.46 2.60
C THR A 39 3.61 -6.66 2.11
N THR A 40 2.40 -7.13 2.43
CA THR A 40 1.14 -6.44 2.08
C THR A 40 0.99 -5.15 2.87
N ILE A 41 1.29 -5.17 4.17
CA ILE A 41 1.27 -3.97 5.03
C ILE A 41 2.24 -2.93 4.48
N THR A 42 3.47 -3.35 4.18
CA THR A 42 4.50 -2.47 3.63
C THR A 42 4.09 -1.88 2.28
N LYS A 43 3.48 -2.70 1.40
CA LYS A 43 2.96 -2.27 0.10
C LYS A 43 1.85 -1.22 0.27
N TYR A 44 0.91 -1.44 1.18
CA TYR A 44 -0.19 -0.49 1.41
C TYR A 44 0.29 0.83 2.00
N LYS A 45 1.20 0.78 2.99
CA LYS A 45 1.87 1.97 3.52
C LYS A 45 2.61 2.73 2.43
N HIS A 46 3.31 2.02 1.54
CA HIS A 46 4.00 2.63 0.41
C HIS A 46 3.02 3.39 -0.49
N TYR A 47 1.89 2.79 -0.89
CA TYR A 47 0.91 3.50 -1.73
C TYR A 47 0.29 4.72 -1.05
N LEU A 48 -0.03 4.62 0.24
CA LEU A 48 -0.56 5.76 0.98
C LEU A 48 0.46 6.89 1.07
N ASN A 49 1.69 6.58 1.48
CA ASN A 49 2.73 7.60 1.68
C ASN A 49 3.22 8.22 0.38
N ARG A 50 3.34 7.41 -0.69
CA ARG A 50 3.88 7.86 -1.96
C ARG A 50 2.85 8.64 -2.78
N TRP A 51 1.59 8.20 -2.77
CA TRP A 51 0.57 8.70 -3.69
C TRP A 51 -0.54 9.46 -2.96
N ALA A 52 -1.22 8.81 -2.02
CA ALA A 52 -2.45 9.37 -1.46
C ALA A 52 -2.21 10.56 -0.52
N LEU A 53 -1.25 10.45 0.40
CA LEU A 53 -1.01 11.49 1.39
C LEU A 53 -0.58 12.81 0.74
N PRO A 54 0.37 12.86 -0.21
CA PRO A 54 0.73 14.13 -0.86
C PRO A 54 -0.45 14.88 -1.48
N CYS A 55 -1.46 14.17 -1.98
CA CYS A 55 -2.64 14.77 -2.62
C CYS A 55 -3.76 15.11 -1.61
N TRP A 56 -4.08 14.19 -0.69
CA TRP A 56 -5.33 14.24 0.07
C TRP A 56 -5.16 14.62 1.55
N HIS A 57 -3.93 14.83 2.04
CA HIS A 57 -3.71 15.04 3.49
C HIS A 57 -4.34 16.30 4.07
N ARG A 58 -4.62 17.32 3.24
CA ARG A 58 -5.30 18.57 3.65
C ARG A 58 -6.77 18.60 3.29
N THR A 59 -7.25 17.63 2.52
CA THR A 59 -8.63 17.57 2.05
C THR A 59 -9.46 16.83 3.07
N ALA A 60 -10.55 17.45 3.53
CA ALA A 60 -11.50 16.75 4.37
C ALA A 60 -12.03 15.52 3.64
N ALA A 61 -12.09 14.36 4.30
CA ALA A 61 -12.46 13.10 3.65
C ALA A 61 -13.83 13.15 2.95
N LEU A 62 -14.80 13.92 3.48
CA LEU A 62 -16.12 14.11 2.86
C LEU A 62 -16.13 15.09 1.68
N ALA A 63 -15.07 15.87 1.50
CA ALA A 63 -14.92 16.79 0.36
C ALA A 63 -14.26 16.12 -0.85
N VAL A 64 -13.73 14.89 -0.70
CA VAL A 64 -13.10 14.16 -1.80
C VAL A 64 -14.16 13.66 -2.77
N HIS A 65 -14.14 14.16 -4.00
CA HIS A 65 -15.09 13.73 -5.02
C HIS A 65 -14.53 12.60 -5.90
N PRO A 66 -15.37 11.62 -6.33
CA PRO A 66 -14.91 10.52 -7.18
C PRO A 66 -14.20 10.98 -8.46
N PHE A 67 -14.71 12.00 -9.13
CA PHE A 67 -14.11 12.54 -10.36
C PHE A 67 -12.71 13.14 -10.12
N GLU A 68 -12.48 13.78 -8.98
CA GLU A 68 -11.16 14.32 -8.64
C GLU A 68 -10.15 13.19 -8.43
N VAL A 69 -10.60 12.10 -7.81
CA VAL A 69 -9.78 10.89 -7.64
C VAL A 69 -9.48 10.25 -9.00
N GLU A 70 -10.44 10.20 -9.92
CA GLU A 70 -10.23 9.68 -11.27
C GLU A 70 -9.20 10.51 -12.06
N SER A 71 -9.35 11.84 -12.03
CA SER A 71 -8.39 12.78 -12.64
C SER A 71 -7.00 12.58 -12.06
N TRP A 72 -6.89 12.53 -10.73
CA TRP A 72 -5.63 12.29 -10.03
C TRP A 72 -5.00 10.94 -10.38
N LEU A 73 -5.78 9.85 -10.45
CA LEU A 73 -5.27 8.54 -10.86
C LEU A 73 -4.70 8.56 -12.28
N LYS A 74 -5.31 9.31 -13.19
CA LYS A 74 -4.84 9.50 -14.55
C LYS A 74 -3.58 10.36 -14.62
N GLU A 75 -3.46 11.38 -13.77
CA GLU A 75 -2.25 12.21 -13.67
C GLU A 75 -1.05 11.37 -13.22
N ILE A 76 -1.19 10.59 -12.13
CA ILE A 76 -0.08 9.75 -11.65
C ILE A 76 0.24 8.58 -12.60
N GLU A 77 -0.75 8.10 -13.37
CA GLU A 77 -0.53 7.13 -14.45
C GLU A 77 0.42 7.72 -15.50
N GLN A 78 0.13 8.94 -15.95
CA GLN A 78 0.89 9.63 -16.99
C GLN A 78 2.28 10.04 -16.52
N GLU A 79 2.38 10.58 -15.30
CA GLU A 79 3.64 11.09 -14.75
C GLU A 79 4.64 9.96 -14.43
N HIS A 80 4.15 8.81 -13.97
CA HIS A 80 5.00 7.73 -13.47
C HIS A 80 4.90 6.42 -14.25
N HIS A 81 4.16 6.43 -15.37
CA HIS A 81 3.95 5.26 -16.23
C HIS A 81 3.44 4.04 -15.45
N LEU A 82 2.51 4.27 -14.51
CA LEU A 82 1.97 3.22 -13.67
C LEU A 82 1.05 2.30 -14.49
N LYS A 83 1.15 0.99 -14.23
CA LYS A 83 0.21 0.03 -14.81
C LYS A 83 -1.17 0.21 -14.17
N THR A 84 -2.23 -0.04 -14.94
CA THR A 84 -3.62 -0.06 -14.46
C THR A 84 -3.82 -0.93 -13.21
N THR A 85 -3.12 -2.07 -13.12
CA THR A 85 -3.15 -2.94 -11.93
C THR A 85 -2.61 -2.26 -10.66
N THR A 86 -1.64 -1.36 -10.81
CA THR A 86 -1.11 -0.57 -9.69
C THR A 86 -2.10 0.50 -9.27
N LEU A 87 -2.73 1.19 -10.22
CA LEU A 87 -3.78 2.18 -9.95
C LEU A 87 -4.99 1.54 -9.24
N ALA A 88 -5.40 0.35 -9.67
CA ALA A 88 -6.46 -0.41 -9.01
C ALA A 88 -6.11 -0.77 -7.56
N GLU A 89 -4.87 -1.13 -7.28
CA GLU A 89 -4.40 -1.39 -5.92
C GLU A 89 -4.32 -0.10 -5.07
N ILE A 90 -3.92 1.04 -5.65
CA ILE A 90 -3.95 2.34 -4.97
C ILE A 90 -5.40 2.70 -4.58
N ARG A 91 -6.34 2.62 -5.53
CA ARG A 91 -7.77 2.86 -5.28
C ARG A 91 -8.33 1.93 -4.20
N LYS A 92 -7.95 0.66 -4.22
CA LYS A 92 -8.34 -0.33 -3.21
C LYS A 92 -7.82 0.04 -1.82
N VAL A 93 -6.56 0.46 -1.71
CA VAL A 93 -6.00 0.90 -0.43
C VAL A 93 -6.72 2.14 0.10
N MET A 94 -7.02 3.11 -0.76
CA MET A 94 -7.86 4.26 -0.40
C MET A 94 -9.24 3.81 0.11
N ASN A 95 -9.91 2.92 -0.60
CA ASN A 95 -11.20 2.36 -0.17
C ASN A 95 -11.12 1.70 1.22
N LEU A 96 -10.02 1.01 1.54
CA LEU A 96 -9.81 0.42 2.87
C LEU A 96 -9.71 1.49 3.97
N VAL A 97 -9.07 2.63 3.69
CA VAL A 97 -8.98 3.76 4.62
C VAL A 97 -10.36 4.36 4.88
N TYR A 98 -11.15 4.62 3.83
CA TYR A 98 -12.52 5.11 3.98
C TYR A 98 -13.42 4.14 4.75
N ARG A 99 -13.38 2.84 4.41
CA ARG A 99 -14.12 1.80 5.15
C ARG A 99 -13.68 1.72 6.62
N HIS A 100 -12.41 1.98 6.92
CA HIS A 100 -11.94 2.06 8.31
C HIS A 100 -12.51 3.28 9.02
N GLY A 101 -12.49 4.46 8.38
CA GLY A 101 -13.11 5.68 8.91
C GLY A 101 -14.60 5.49 9.21
N GLN A 102 -15.35 4.84 8.31
CA GLN A 102 -16.77 4.50 8.52
C GLN A 102 -16.97 3.55 9.70
N ARG A 103 -16.09 2.55 9.86
CA ARG A 103 -16.16 1.59 10.97
C ARG A 103 -15.94 2.27 12.31
N CYS A 104 -14.93 3.15 12.38
CA CYS A 104 -14.57 3.91 13.57
C CYS A 104 -15.54 5.07 13.88
N GLY A 105 -16.48 5.39 12.99
CA GLY A 105 -17.46 6.46 13.20
C GLY A 105 -16.98 7.86 12.83
N PHE A 106 -15.83 7.99 12.16
CA PHE A 106 -15.33 9.27 11.62
C PHE A 106 -16.05 9.70 10.34
N LEU A 107 -16.66 8.74 9.63
CA LEU A 107 -17.38 8.95 8.38
C LEU A 107 -18.78 8.32 8.46
N PRO A 108 -19.79 8.87 7.78
CA PRO A 108 -21.10 8.25 7.66
C PRO A 108 -20.98 6.84 7.07
N ARG A 109 -21.75 5.88 7.56
CA ARG A 109 -21.79 4.50 7.05
C ARG A 109 -22.66 4.34 5.78
N THR A 110 -23.05 5.45 5.17
CA THR A 110 -23.76 5.52 3.89
C THR A 110 -22.77 5.48 2.72
N ASP A 111 -23.27 5.31 1.51
CA ASP A 111 -22.44 5.33 0.29
C ASP A 111 -21.77 6.70 0.08
N ASP A 112 -22.40 7.80 0.52
CA ASP A 112 -21.83 9.15 0.49
C ASP A 112 -20.58 9.31 1.38
N GLY A 113 -20.41 8.43 2.38
CA GLY A 113 -19.25 8.45 3.25
C GLY A 113 -17.98 7.84 2.64
N ASN A 114 -18.06 7.25 1.45
CA ASN A 114 -16.91 6.65 0.78
C ASN A 114 -16.94 6.87 -0.75
N PRO A 115 -16.21 7.88 -1.27
CA PRO A 115 -16.20 8.20 -2.69
C PRO A 115 -15.60 7.07 -3.55
N MET A 116 -14.76 6.21 -2.97
CA MET A 116 -14.06 5.15 -3.71
C MET A 116 -14.97 4.07 -4.27
N GLN A 117 -16.23 4.00 -3.83
CA GLN A 117 -17.26 3.13 -4.41
C GLN A 117 -17.63 3.53 -5.84
N PHE A 118 -17.48 4.80 -6.19
CA PHE A 118 -17.84 5.35 -7.49
C PHE A 118 -16.63 5.63 -8.39
N VAL A 119 -15.41 5.59 -7.85
CA VAL A 119 -14.17 5.82 -8.59
C VAL A 119 -13.88 4.68 -9.57
N ARG A 120 -13.69 5.04 -10.84
CA ARG A 120 -13.24 4.15 -11.90
C ARG A 120 -11.73 4.22 -12.06
N VAL A 121 -11.12 3.09 -12.39
CA VAL A 121 -9.70 3.03 -12.75
C VAL A 121 -9.60 3.23 -14.26
N PRO A 122 -8.60 3.95 -14.78
CA PRO A 122 -8.32 4.00 -16.21
C PRO A 122 -8.27 2.58 -16.80
N VAL A 123 -8.89 2.40 -17.97
CA VAL A 123 -8.85 1.14 -18.71
C VAL A 123 -7.60 1.14 -19.57
N ASP A 124 -6.81 0.06 -19.49
CA ASP A 124 -5.65 -0.12 -20.37
C ASP A 124 -6.10 0.07 -21.84
N PRO A 125 -5.45 0.94 -22.63
CA PRO A 125 -5.88 1.24 -23.99
C PRO A 125 -5.88 -0.01 -24.90
N GLY A 126 -5.10 -1.05 -24.57
CA GLY A 126 -5.12 -2.34 -25.27
C GLY A 126 -6.35 -3.22 -25.01
N SER A 127 -7.16 -2.92 -23.98
CA SER A 127 -8.34 -3.73 -23.63
C SER A 127 -9.59 -3.37 -24.43
N ARG A 128 -9.60 -2.24 -25.16
CA ARG A 128 -10.80 -1.73 -25.86
C ARG A 128 -11.08 -2.42 -27.22
N ASN A 129 -10.19 -3.29 -27.70
CA ASN A 129 -10.27 -3.91 -29.03
C ASN A 129 -10.97 -5.29 -29.07
N GLY A 130 -11.52 -5.77 -27.96
CA GLY A 130 -12.19 -7.08 -27.91
C GLY A 130 -13.63 -6.95 -27.45
N SER A 131 -14.54 -6.65 -28.38
CA SER A 131 -15.98 -6.99 -28.36
C SER A 131 -16.72 -6.13 -29.37
N ALA A 132 -16.54 -6.42 -30.66
CA ALA A 132 -17.59 -6.14 -31.63
C ALA A 132 -18.62 -7.28 -31.51
N PRO A 133 -19.92 -7.00 -31.29
CA PRO A 133 -20.92 -8.06 -31.36
C PRO A 133 -20.96 -8.59 -32.79
N ALA A 134 -20.70 -9.88 -32.94
CA ALA A 134 -20.94 -10.60 -34.19
C ALA A 134 -22.45 -10.51 -34.47
N ASN A 135 -22.84 -9.52 -35.27
CA ASN A 135 -24.22 -9.39 -35.71
C ASN A 135 -24.46 -10.42 -36.80
N ALA A 136 -25.50 -11.21 -36.57
CA ALA A 136 -25.94 -12.31 -37.40
C ALA A 136 -26.29 -11.85 -38.82
N ALA A 137 -25.89 -12.66 -39.79
CA ALA A 137 -26.46 -12.71 -41.14
C ALA A 137 -26.71 -14.18 -41.48
#